data_AF-A0A228QWF3-F1
#
_entry.id   AF-A0A228QWF3-F1
#
_cell.length_a   1.000
_cell.length_b   1.000
_cell.length_c   1.000
_cell.angle_alpha   90.00
_cell.angle_beta   90.00
_cell.angle_gamma   90.00
#
_symmetry.space_group_name_H-M   'P 1'
#
loop_
_entity.id
_entity.type
_entity.pdbx_description
1 polymer ?
#
loop_
_entity_poly.entity_id
_entity_poly.type
_entity_poly.pdbx_seq_one_letter_code
_entity_poly.pdbx_strand_id
1 'polypeptide(L)'
;MQTFKKLPYTDFHQMKAALEAGTVFRIKDGGRDRRVTRIEPLPSGKVANVYYEGSTSSYGCFTPDGANRACVAFIYVESQAPSLADQLKAKLTTATVNVAAVPAKPFLERFIAGTEFHTPHTREVVVGVAFVRGHNRLDVTLRDEAGKERVTPRYNTDGTHKFRSERNLVEGKLPPKMVERKVAIYRHAFNGSLFVIREGEVLPSIRGISNATKVGETTITEKE
;
A
#
# COMPACT_ATOMS: atom_id res chain seq x y z
N MET A 1 -22.21 23.26 -18.64
CA MET A 1 -21.29 24.33 -19.11
C MET A 1 -20.06 24.29 -18.24
N GLN A 2 -18.87 24.17 -18.82
CA GLN A 2 -17.63 24.22 -18.07
C GLN A 2 -17.29 25.69 -17.82
N THR A 3 -17.29 26.11 -16.56
CA THR A 3 -16.97 27.48 -16.15
C THR A 3 -15.49 27.59 -15.84
N PHE A 4 -14.92 28.80 -16.01
CA PHE A 4 -13.53 29.03 -15.66
C PHE A 4 -13.31 28.74 -14.17
N LYS A 5 -12.36 27.84 -13.89
CA LYS A 5 -11.84 27.59 -12.55
C LYS A 5 -10.35 27.87 -12.57
N LYS A 6 -9.92 28.76 -11.67
CA LYS A 6 -8.53 29.11 -11.49
C LYS A 6 -7.69 27.85 -11.25
N LEU A 7 -6.63 27.66 -12.05
CA LEU A 7 -5.69 26.56 -11.86
C LEU A 7 -4.85 26.78 -10.60
N PRO A 8 -4.41 25.71 -9.92
CA PRO A 8 -3.69 25.81 -8.65
C PRO A 8 -2.21 26.19 -8.80
N TYR A 9 -1.74 26.55 -10.00
CA TYR A 9 -0.33 26.84 -10.25
C TYR A 9 0.02 28.29 -9.96
N THR A 10 1.14 28.51 -9.28
CA THR A 10 1.65 29.86 -8.95
C THR A 10 2.59 30.41 -10.00
N ASP A 11 3.17 29.55 -10.84
CA ASP A 11 4.12 29.89 -11.91
C ASP A 11 4.05 28.87 -13.07
N PHE A 12 4.69 29.20 -14.20
CA PHE A 12 4.69 28.32 -15.38
C PHE A 12 5.65 27.15 -15.28
N HIS A 13 6.61 27.14 -14.36
CA HIS A 13 7.47 25.98 -14.16
C HIS A 13 6.65 24.82 -13.60
N GLN A 14 5.76 25.09 -12.63
CA GLN A 14 4.83 24.10 -12.10
C GLN A 14 3.84 23.61 -13.17
N MET A 15 3.27 24.54 -13.95
CA MET A 15 2.30 24.19 -14.98
C MET A 15 2.94 23.36 -16.12
N LYS A 16 4.17 23.68 -16.51
CA LYS A 16 4.95 22.92 -17.50
C LYS A 16 5.33 21.53 -16.98
N ALA A 17 5.82 21.44 -15.74
CA ALA A 17 6.13 20.16 -15.11
C ALA A 17 4.90 19.25 -15.01
N ALA A 18 3.72 19.81 -14.71
CA ALA A 18 2.47 19.06 -14.70
C ALA A 18 2.10 18.51 -16.09
N LEU A 19 2.30 19.30 -17.15
CA LEU A 19 2.08 18.87 -18.53
C LEU A 19 3.03 17.73 -18.92
N GLU A 20 4.33 17.86 -18.59
CA GLU A 20 5.36 16.83 -18.82
C GLU A 20 5.10 15.56 -18.01
N ALA A 21 4.55 15.68 -16.80
CA ALA A 21 4.12 14.56 -15.97
C ALA A 21 2.83 13.87 -16.48
N GLY A 22 2.25 14.35 -17.59
CA GLY A 22 1.09 13.73 -18.24
C GLY A 22 -0.26 14.35 -17.88
N THR A 23 -0.30 15.48 -17.18
CA THR A 23 -1.54 16.22 -16.92
C THR A 23 -2.11 16.74 -18.23
N VAL A 24 -3.38 16.42 -18.51
CA VAL A 24 -4.05 16.87 -19.74
C VAL A 24 -4.69 18.24 -19.52
N PHE A 25 -4.07 19.25 -20.10
CA PHE A 25 -4.61 20.61 -20.17
C PHE A 25 -5.40 20.82 -21.45
N ARG A 26 -6.53 21.53 -21.35
CA ARG A 26 -7.37 21.91 -22.49
C ARG A 26 -7.70 23.40 -22.45
N ILE A 27 -7.72 24.03 -23.62
CA ILE A 27 -8.14 25.42 -23.83
C ILE A 27 -9.61 25.41 -24.21
N LYS A 28 -10.44 26.06 -23.38
CA LYS A 28 -11.82 26.36 -23.70
C LYS A 28 -11.93 27.76 -24.28
N ASP A 29 -12.57 27.86 -25.44
CA ASP A 29 -12.88 29.13 -26.10
C ASP A 29 -14.25 29.04 -26.77
N GLY A 30 -15.28 29.49 -26.06
CA GLY A 30 -16.68 29.30 -26.46
C GLY A 30 -16.98 27.81 -26.71
N GLY A 31 -17.35 27.49 -27.96
CA GLY A 31 -17.64 26.11 -28.39
C GLY A 31 -16.39 25.26 -28.71
N ARG A 32 -15.19 25.85 -28.76
CA ARG A 32 -13.95 25.15 -29.13
C ARG A 32 -13.27 24.59 -27.90
N ASP A 33 -12.70 23.40 -28.06
CA ASP A 33 -12.04 22.67 -26.99
C ASP A 33 -10.76 22.00 -27.49
N ARG A 34 -9.60 22.56 -27.13
CA ARG A 34 -8.31 22.22 -27.76
C ARG A 34 -7.32 21.70 -26.73
N ARG A 35 -6.71 20.55 -26.99
CA ARG A 35 -5.70 19.97 -26.10
C ARG A 35 -4.40 20.77 -26.19
N VAL A 36 -3.86 21.16 -25.04
CA VAL A 36 -2.56 21.83 -24.93
C VAL A 36 -1.44 20.82 -25.15
N THR A 37 -0.46 21.19 -25.95
CA THR A 37 0.71 20.35 -26.27
C THR A 37 2.02 20.94 -25.76
N ARG A 38 2.08 22.26 -25.61
CA ARG A 38 3.31 22.95 -25.18
C ARG A 38 2.99 24.29 -24.54
N ILE A 39 3.78 24.66 -23.53
CA ILE A 39 3.71 25.95 -22.82
C ILE A 39 5.10 26.57 -22.84
N GLU A 40 5.21 27.78 -23.39
CA GLU A 40 6.47 28.54 -23.50
C GLU A 40 6.35 29.87 -22.75
N PRO A 41 6.91 29.98 -21.53
CA PRO A 41 6.90 31.22 -20.77
C PRO A 41 7.61 32.35 -21.53
N LEU A 42 7.01 33.54 -21.56
CA LEU A 42 7.69 34.73 -22.08
C LEU A 42 8.78 35.20 -21.11
N PRO A 43 9.76 36.01 -21.56
CA PRO A 43 10.86 36.49 -20.71
C PRO A 43 10.42 37.20 -19.41
N SER A 44 9.20 37.76 -19.38
CA SER A 44 8.64 38.41 -18.19
C SER A 44 8.16 37.43 -17.11
N GLY A 45 8.02 36.14 -17.42
CA GLY A 45 7.51 35.09 -16.52
C GLY A 45 6.02 35.22 -16.12
N LYS A 46 5.37 36.33 -16.47
CA LYS A 46 3.98 36.65 -16.09
C LYS A 46 2.95 36.02 -17.01
N VAL A 47 3.32 35.73 -18.25
CA VAL A 47 2.48 35.08 -19.26
C VAL A 47 3.28 34.05 -20.06
N ALA A 48 2.59 33.07 -20.64
CA ALA A 48 3.17 32.06 -21.51
C ALA A 48 2.38 31.92 -22.81
N ASN A 49 3.11 31.66 -23.90
CA ASN A 49 2.53 31.21 -25.15
C ASN A 49 2.12 29.74 -25.02
N VAL A 50 0.84 29.46 -25.28
CA VAL A 50 0.29 28.10 -25.16
C VAL A 50 -0.05 27.57 -26.55
N TYR A 51 0.46 26.39 -26.86
CA TYR A 51 0.26 25.69 -28.13
C TYR A 51 -0.72 24.54 -27.94
N TYR A 52 -1.42 24.19 -29.02
CA TYR A 52 -2.44 23.17 -28.99
C TYR A 52 -2.29 22.20 -30.16
N GLU A 53 -2.93 21.04 -30.03
CA GLU A 53 -2.89 19.98 -31.02
C GLU A 53 -3.43 20.45 -32.38
N GLY A 54 -2.72 20.12 -33.46
CA GLY A 54 -3.09 20.48 -34.82
C GLY A 54 -2.71 21.91 -35.24
N SER A 55 -1.90 22.64 -34.45
CA SER A 55 -1.34 23.93 -34.86
C SER A 55 0.12 24.12 -34.42
N THR A 56 0.92 24.74 -35.29
CA THR A 56 2.29 25.16 -34.99
C THR A 56 2.35 26.58 -34.40
N SER A 57 1.24 27.33 -34.46
CA SER A 57 1.14 28.68 -33.88
C SER A 57 0.63 28.62 -32.45
N SER A 58 1.09 29.56 -31.62
CA SER A 58 0.54 29.72 -30.27
C SER A 58 -0.90 30.18 -30.35
N TYR A 59 -1.76 29.64 -29.49
CA TYR A 59 -3.13 30.11 -29.34
C TYR A 59 -3.19 31.53 -28.80
N GLY A 60 -2.36 31.84 -27.80
CA GLY A 60 -2.32 33.14 -27.15
C GLY A 60 -1.55 33.10 -25.83
N CYS A 61 -1.52 34.25 -25.15
CA CYS A 61 -0.83 34.43 -23.89
C CYS A 61 -1.76 34.16 -22.70
N PHE A 62 -1.42 33.16 -21.90
CA PHE A 62 -2.15 32.81 -20.68
C PHE A 62 -1.33 33.17 -19.45
N THR A 63 -1.99 33.33 -18.30
CA THR A 63 -1.37 33.39 -16.96
C THR A 63 -1.23 31.97 -16.35
N PRO A 64 -0.39 31.76 -15.32
CA PRO A 64 -0.18 30.43 -14.72
C PRO A 64 -1.45 29.80 -14.15
N ASP A 65 -2.40 30.66 -13.79
CA ASP A 65 -3.70 30.28 -13.26
C ASP A 65 -4.73 29.88 -14.34
N GLY A 66 -4.30 29.84 -15.61
CA GLY A 66 -5.08 29.39 -16.76
C GLY A 66 -5.96 30.47 -17.41
N ALA A 67 -5.95 31.71 -16.92
CA ALA A 67 -6.72 32.78 -17.57
C ALA A 67 -6.02 33.34 -18.82
N ASN A 68 -6.79 33.73 -19.83
CA ASN A 68 -6.31 34.62 -20.89
C ASN A 68 -6.80 36.04 -20.60
N ARG A 69 -5.91 37.03 -20.59
CA ARG A 69 -6.29 38.43 -20.32
C ARG A 69 -6.85 39.15 -21.54
N ALA A 70 -6.60 38.64 -22.74
CA ALA A 70 -7.00 39.27 -24.00
C ALA A 70 -8.35 38.75 -24.54
N CYS A 71 -8.83 37.61 -24.06
CA CYS A 71 -10.10 37.03 -24.48
C CYS A 71 -10.71 36.15 -23.39
N VAL A 72 -11.91 35.64 -23.63
CA VAL A 72 -12.64 34.75 -22.69
C VAL A 72 -12.09 33.32 -22.64
N ALA A 73 -11.02 33.03 -23.36
CA ALA A 73 -10.43 31.70 -23.38
C ALA A 73 -9.74 31.37 -22.06
N PHE A 74 -9.81 30.12 -21.63
CA PHE A 74 -9.14 29.67 -20.41
C PHE A 74 -8.66 28.23 -20.50
N ILE A 75 -7.68 27.89 -19.68
CA ILE A 75 -7.13 26.54 -19.56
C ILE A 75 -7.79 25.84 -18.37
N TYR A 76 -8.22 24.61 -18.60
CA TYR A 76 -8.72 23.72 -17.55
C TYR A 76 -8.01 22.37 -17.62
N VAL A 77 -7.97 21.65 -16.50
CA VAL A 77 -7.49 20.27 -16.45
C VAL A 77 -8.65 19.36 -16.84
N GLU A 78 -8.47 18.57 -17.88
CA GLU A 78 -9.43 17.53 -18.24
C GLU A 78 -9.48 16.51 -17.10
N SER A 79 -10.66 16.40 -16.47
CA SER A 79 -10.88 15.39 -15.45
C SER A 79 -10.83 14.03 -16.12
N GLN A 80 -9.70 13.34 -16.02
CA GLN A 80 -9.64 11.93 -16.35
C GLN A 80 -10.64 11.24 -15.42
N ALA A 81 -11.71 10.67 -15.97
CA ALA A 81 -12.56 9.77 -15.21
C ALA A 81 -11.64 8.71 -14.60
N PRO A 82 -11.68 8.48 -13.28
CA PRO A 82 -10.76 7.56 -12.63
C PRO A 82 -10.91 6.21 -13.31
N SER A 83 -9.82 5.72 -13.86
CA SER A 83 -9.79 4.43 -14.53
C SER A 83 -10.28 3.35 -13.56
N LEU A 84 -10.75 2.21 -14.06
CA LEU A 84 -11.11 1.08 -13.20
C LEU A 84 -9.97 0.72 -12.23
N ALA A 85 -8.71 0.94 -12.64
CA ALA A 85 -7.53 0.79 -11.81
C ALA A 85 -7.46 1.81 -10.65
N ASP A 86 -7.85 3.08 -10.86
CA ASP A 86 -7.91 4.10 -9.81
C ASP A 86 -9.06 3.87 -8.82
N GLN A 87 -10.19 3.36 -9.30
CA GLN A 87 -11.32 2.97 -8.44
C GLN A 87 -10.98 1.74 -7.58
N LEU A 88 -10.26 0.77 -8.15
CA LEU A 88 -9.74 -0.38 -7.42
C LEU A 88 -8.65 0.05 -6.42
N LYS A 89 -7.79 1.01 -6.77
CA LYS A 89 -6.78 1.60 -5.88
C LYS A 89 -7.42 2.35 -4.70
N ALA A 90 -8.52 3.08 -4.95
CA ALA A 90 -9.29 3.76 -3.91
C ALA A 90 -9.98 2.77 -2.97
N LYS A 91 -10.58 1.69 -3.49
CA LYS A 91 -11.22 0.65 -2.66
C LYS A 91 -10.20 -0.20 -1.88
N LEU A 92 -9.01 -0.44 -2.43
CA LEU A 92 -7.92 -1.09 -1.69
C LEU A 92 -7.36 -0.18 -0.58
N THR A 93 -7.37 1.14 -0.77
CA THR A 93 -6.86 2.08 0.25
C THR A 93 -7.84 2.32 1.38
N THR A 94 -9.16 2.32 1.16
CA THR A 94 -10.13 2.51 2.27
C THR A 94 -10.17 1.31 3.23
N ALA A 95 -9.86 0.09 2.77
CA ALA A 95 -9.76 -1.09 3.64
C ALA A 95 -8.42 -1.18 4.40
N THR A 96 -7.41 -0.39 4.02
CA THR A 96 -6.03 -0.54 4.55
C THR A 96 -5.50 0.69 5.28
N VAL A 97 -6.22 1.81 5.31
CA VAL A 97 -5.76 3.04 6.00
C VAL A 97 -6.53 3.24 7.30
N ASN A 98 -6.07 2.51 8.31
CA ASN A 98 -6.03 3.01 9.67
C ASN A 98 -4.63 2.77 10.27
N VAL A 99 -3.59 3.03 9.46
CA VAL A 99 -2.21 3.21 9.94
C VAL A 99 -1.60 4.36 9.15
N ALA A 100 -1.23 5.43 9.86
CA ALA A 100 -0.62 6.62 9.27
C ALA A 100 0.68 6.27 8.54
N ALA A 101 0.76 6.59 7.25
CA ALA A 101 1.99 6.51 6.46
C ALA A 101 2.91 7.70 6.79
N VAL A 102 3.62 7.61 7.90
CA VAL A 102 4.93 8.27 8.06
C VAL A 102 5.86 7.64 7.01
N PRO A 103 6.67 8.40 6.25
CA PRO A 103 7.63 7.80 5.31
C PRO A 103 8.44 6.76 6.09
N ALA A 104 8.28 5.50 5.71
CA ALA A 104 8.82 4.42 6.49
C ALA A 104 10.34 4.53 6.44
N LYS A 105 10.97 4.81 7.59
CA LYS A 105 12.42 4.65 7.74
C LYS A 105 12.83 3.33 7.07
N PRO A 106 13.84 3.32 6.18
CA PRO A 106 14.21 2.12 5.45
C PRO A 106 14.44 0.97 6.42
N PHE A 107 14.08 -0.25 6.03
CA PHE A 107 14.16 -1.49 6.84
C PHE A 107 15.41 -1.53 7.74
N LEU A 108 16.57 -1.18 7.19
CA LEU A 108 17.85 -1.18 7.90
C LEU A 108 17.87 -0.24 9.12
N GLU A 109 17.33 0.98 9.00
CA GLU A 109 17.26 1.94 10.11
C GLU A 109 16.36 1.45 11.23
N ARG A 110 15.23 0.81 10.88
CA ARG A 110 14.29 0.24 11.86
C ARG A 110 14.91 -0.96 12.55
N PHE A 111 15.59 -1.83 11.81
CA PHE A 111 16.28 -2.98 12.37
C PHE A 111 17.38 -2.56 13.34
N ILE A 112 18.22 -1.57 12.98
CA ILE A 112 19.25 -1.01 13.87
C ILE A 112 18.62 -0.36 15.11
N ALA A 113 17.43 0.25 14.97
CA ALA A 113 16.69 0.80 16.10
C ALA A 113 16.07 -0.27 17.03
N GLY A 114 16.27 -1.56 16.74
CA GLY A 114 15.79 -2.68 17.57
C GLY A 114 14.41 -3.22 17.18
N THR A 115 13.86 -2.80 16.04
CA THR A 115 12.60 -3.34 15.52
C THR A 115 12.81 -4.76 14.99
N GLU A 116 11.94 -5.67 15.41
CA GLU A 116 11.92 -7.06 14.94
C GLU A 116 11.26 -7.16 13.56
N PHE A 117 11.75 -8.08 12.74
CA PHE A 117 11.19 -8.37 11.42
C PHE A 117 11.07 -9.87 11.22
N HIS A 118 10.08 -10.29 10.44
CA HIS A 118 9.88 -11.69 10.09
C HIS A 118 9.41 -11.86 8.65
N THR A 119 9.54 -13.08 8.13
CA THR A 119 9.04 -13.48 6.82
C THR A 119 7.71 -14.22 7.04
N PRO A 120 6.55 -13.69 6.64
CA PRO A 120 5.25 -14.33 6.92
C PRO A 120 5.13 -15.73 6.33
N HIS A 121 5.63 -15.93 5.11
CA HIS A 121 5.48 -17.19 4.39
C HIS A 121 6.33 -18.32 4.96
N THR A 122 7.59 -18.03 5.33
CA THR A 122 8.51 -19.05 5.88
C THR A 122 8.54 -19.06 7.40
N ARG A 123 7.87 -18.11 8.05
CA ARG A 123 7.85 -17.92 9.50
C ARG A 123 9.25 -17.74 10.13
N GLU A 124 10.20 -17.26 9.35
CA GLU A 124 11.56 -16.98 9.81
C GLU A 124 11.68 -15.56 10.37
N VAL A 125 12.48 -15.37 11.41
CA VAL A 125 12.75 -14.05 12.00
C VAL A 125 14.11 -13.53 11.58
N VAL A 126 14.24 -12.21 11.41
CA VAL A 126 15.52 -11.56 11.13
C VAL A 126 16.30 -11.42 12.43
N VAL A 127 17.49 -11.99 12.47
CA VAL A 127 18.39 -11.95 13.64
C VAL A 127 19.66 -11.15 13.39
N GLY A 128 19.97 -10.84 12.12
CA GLY A 128 21.16 -10.06 11.78
C GLY A 128 21.07 -9.49 10.37
N VAL A 129 21.76 -8.38 10.16
CA VAL A 129 21.86 -7.72 8.85
C VAL A 129 23.29 -7.23 8.66
N ALA A 130 23.91 -7.59 7.54
CA ALA A 130 25.26 -7.19 7.18
C ALA A 130 25.27 -6.55 5.80
N PHE A 131 25.97 -5.42 5.65
CA PHE A 131 26.16 -4.78 4.35
C PHE A 131 27.55 -5.12 3.82
N VAL A 132 27.60 -5.74 2.63
CA VAL A 132 28.88 -6.09 1.98
C VAL A 132 29.32 -4.93 1.10
N ARG A 133 30.26 -4.12 1.60
CA ARG A 133 30.89 -3.03 0.84
C ARG A 133 31.56 -3.59 -0.42
N GLY A 134 31.32 -2.95 -1.57
CA GLY A 134 31.86 -3.35 -2.87
C GLY A 134 30.85 -4.00 -3.82
N HIS A 135 29.79 -4.64 -3.29
CA HIS A 135 28.76 -5.32 -4.11
C HIS A 135 27.36 -4.69 -3.99
N ASN A 136 27.23 -3.59 -3.23
CA ASN A 136 25.96 -2.94 -2.90
C ASN A 136 24.87 -3.97 -2.48
N ARG A 137 25.27 -4.91 -1.61
CA ARG A 137 24.51 -6.11 -1.29
C ARG A 137 24.23 -6.17 0.21
N LEU A 138 22.98 -6.48 0.53
CA LEU A 138 22.50 -6.73 1.88
C LEU A 138 22.43 -8.23 2.14
N ASP A 139 23.13 -8.70 3.16
CA ASP A 139 23.06 -10.07 3.66
C ASP A 139 22.19 -10.08 4.93
N VAL A 140 21.05 -10.76 4.84
CA VAL A 140 20.09 -10.89 5.95
C VAL A 140 20.26 -12.27 6.57
N THR A 141 20.44 -12.32 7.87
CA THR A 141 20.47 -13.56 8.67
C THR A 141 19.07 -13.82 9.20
N LEU A 142 18.52 -14.96 8.79
CA LEU A 142 17.20 -15.43 9.16
C LEU A 142 17.32 -16.65 10.07
N ARG A 143 16.48 -16.72 11.09
CA ARG A 143 16.35 -17.87 11.98
C ARG A 143 14.97 -18.48 11.82
N ASP A 144 14.92 -19.79 11.60
CA ASP A 144 13.65 -20.53 11.53
C ASP A 144 13.09 -20.86 12.92
N GLU A 145 11.89 -21.44 12.95
CA GLU A 145 11.21 -21.82 14.20
C GLU A 145 11.94 -22.93 14.97
N ALA A 146 12.78 -23.72 14.29
CA ALA A 146 13.64 -24.73 14.93
C ALA A 146 14.95 -24.14 15.48
N GLY A 147 15.16 -22.82 15.33
CA GLY A 147 16.35 -22.12 15.79
C GLY A 147 17.53 -22.19 14.83
N LYS A 148 17.38 -22.77 13.64
CA LYS A 148 18.44 -22.85 12.64
C LYS A 148 18.58 -21.53 11.91
N GLU A 149 19.81 -21.05 11.83
CA GLU A 149 20.13 -19.79 11.17
C GLU A 149 20.64 -19.99 9.75
N ARG A 150 20.32 -19.05 8.86
CA ARG A 150 20.85 -18.99 7.50
C ARG A 150 21.03 -17.54 7.06
N VAL A 151 22.11 -17.29 6.31
CA VAL A 151 22.37 -15.99 5.70
C VAL A 151 21.89 -15.99 4.25
N THR A 152 21.26 -14.90 3.80
CA THR A 152 20.82 -14.79 2.41
C THR A 152 20.94 -13.38 1.83
N PRO A 153 21.41 -13.25 0.58
CA PRO A 153 21.56 -11.94 -0.08
C PRO A 153 20.36 -11.51 -0.91
N ARG A 154 19.25 -12.22 -0.76
CA ARG A 154 18.09 -12.12 -1.64
C ARG A 154 17.16 -10.97 -1.26
N TYR A 155 17.57 -10.12 -0.33
CA TYR A 155 16.82 -8.94 0.09
C TYR A 155 17.42 -7.66 -0.46
N ASN A 156 16.54 -6.72 -0.75
CA ASN A 156 16.87 -5.33 -1.03
C ASN A 156 16.98 -4.54 0.28
N THR A 157 17.50 -3.33 0.20
CA THR A 157 17.70 -2.43 1.36
C THR A 157 16.40 -1.98 2.03
N ASP A 158 15.27 -2.10 1.32
CA ASP A 158 13.92 -1.82 1.81
C ASP A 158 13.24 -3.03 2.48
N GLY A 159 13.91 -4.20 2.54
CA GLY A 159 13.36 -5.42 3.11
C GLY A 159 12.52 -6.27 2.13
N THR A 160 12.42 -5.87 0.86
CA THR A 160 11.75 -6.67 -0.18
C THR A 160 12.64 -7.80 -0.66
N HIS A 161 12.05 -8.97 -0.93
CA HIS A 161 12.77 -10.12 -1.47
C HIS A 161 12.83 -10.04 -3.00
N LYS A 162 14.03 -10.12 -3.56
CA LYS A 162 14.35 -9.88 -4.98
C LYS A 162 13.57 -10.76 -5.97
N PHE A 163 13.15 -11.95 -5.56
CA PHE A 163 12.58 -12.96 -6.46
C PHE A 163 11.18 -13.45 -6.08
N ARG A 164 10.69 -13.12 -4.88
CA ARG A 164 9.53 -13.80 -4.26
C ARG A 164 8.84 -12.84 -3.28
N SER A 165 7.80 -12.16 -3.72
CA SER A 165 7.13 -11.13 -2.92
C SER A 165 6.48 -11.69 -1.65
N GLU A 166 6.08 -12.97 -1.64
CA GLU A 166 5.55 -13.65 -0.46
C GLU A 166 6.58 -13.78 0.68
N ARG A 167 7.87 -13.58 0.36
CA ARG A 167 8.98 -13.59 1.33
C ARG A 167 9.44 -12.20 1.75
N ASN A 168 8.69 -11.15 1.44
CA ASN A 168 9.03 -9.81 1.93
C ASN A 168 9.04 -9.78 3.47
N LEU A 169 9.96 -8.99 4.03
CA LEU A 169 10.06 -8.81 5.47
C LEU A 169 8.91 -7.93 5.96
N VAL A 170 8.25 -8.38 7.01
CA VAL A 170 7.19 -7.66 7.69
C VAL A 170 7.67 -7.26 9.07
N GLU A 171 7.35 -6.03 9.44
CA GLU A 171 7.67 -5.46 10.74
C GLU A 171 6.86 -6.12 11.86
N GLY A 172 7.52 -6.32 12.99
CA GLY A 172 6.92 -6.85 14.22
C GLY A 172 7.26 -8.30 14.48
N LYS A 173 6.78 -8.77 15.63
CA LYS A 173 6.95 -10.15 16.10
C LYS A 173 6.27 -11.12 15.15
N LEU A 174 6.91 -12.28 14.96
CA LEU A 174 6.29 -13.39 14.27
C LEU A 174 4.99 -13.76 14.99
N PRO A 175 3.83 -13.74 14.31
CA PRO A 175 2.58 -14.12 14.94
C PRO A 175 2.62 -15.58 15.38
N PRO A 176 1.95 -15.94 16.49
CA PRO A 176 1.88 -17.31 16.96
C PRO A 176 1.33 -18.22 15.86
N LYS A 177 1.85 -19.44 15.78
CA LYS A 177 1.38 -20.41 14.81
C LYS A 177 -0.02 -20.83 15.22
N MET A 178 -0.96 -20.73 14.29
CA MET A 178 -2.31 -21.25 14.50
C MET A 178 -2.30 -22.71 14.13
N VAL A 179 -2.73 -23.57 15.07
CA VAL A 179 -2.87 -25.00 14.85
C VAL A 179 -4.33 -25.39 14.96
N GLU A 180 -4.75 -26.25 14.03
CA GLU A 180 -6.05 -26.89 14.09
C GLU A 180 -5.97 -28.08 15.02
N ARG A 181 -6.77 -28.07 16.08
CA ARG A 181 -6.89 -29.18 17.02
C ARG A 181 -8.27 -29.79 16.93
N LYS A 182 -8.31 -31.11 16.82
CA LYS A 182 -9.55 -31.86 16.96
C LYS A 182 -9.99 -31.86 18.41
N VAL A 183 -11.28 -31.63 18.60
CA VAL A 183 -11.90 -31.59 19.92
C VAL A 183 -13.22 -32.32 19.90
N ALA A 184 -13.54 -32.95 21.03
CA ALA A 184 -14.81 -33.61 21.23
C ALA A 184 -15.76 -32.69 22.01
N ILE A 185 -17.02 -32.63 21.57
CA ILE A 185 -18.07 -31.86 22.23
C ILE A 185 -18.85 -32.81 23.14
N TYR A 186 -18.94 -32.45 24.40
CA TYR A 186 -19.68 -33.18 25.42
C TYR A 186 -20.85 -32.36 25.93
N ARG A 187 -21.95 -33.06 26.24
CA ARG A 187 -23.12 -32.49 26.91
C ARG A 187 -23.13 -32.91 28.36
N HIS A 188 -23.11 -31.94 29.26
CA HIS A 188 -23.15 -32.19 30.70
C HIS A 188 -24.49 -32.82 31.13
N ALA A 189 -24.42 -33.84 31.98
CA ALA A 189 -25.57 -34.71 32.26
C ALA A 189 -26.73 -34.03 32.99
N PHE A 190 -26.45 -33.00 33.82
CA PHE A 190 -27.47 -32.42 34.71
C PHE A 190 -28.08 -31.11 34.20
N ASN A 191 -27.27 -30.23 33.61
CA ASN A 191 -27.71 -28.91 33.15
C ASN A 191 -27.74 -28.80 31.61
N GLY A 192 -27.30 -29.85 30.89
CA GLY A 192 -27.27 -29.88 29.44
C GLY A 192 -26.24 -28.95 28.79
N SER A 193 -25.36 -28.29 29.55
CA SER A 193 -24.37 -27.37 28.98
C SER A 193 -23.36 -28.10 28.10
N LEU A 194 -22.97 -27.49 26.99
CA LEU A 194 -21.94 -28.01 26.11
C LEU A 194 -20.56 -27.58 26.59
N PHE A 195 -19.61 -28.49 26.54
CA PHE A 195 -18.20 -28.23 26.79
C PHE A 195 -17.34 -29.03 25.83
N VAL A 196 -16.11 -28.56 25.65
CA VAL A 196 -15.18 -29.06 24.65
C VAL A 196 -13.98 -29.64 25.36
N ILE A 197 -13.49 -30.79 24.89
CA ILE A 197 -12.33 -31.46 25.46
C ILE A 197 -11.34 -31.74 24.33
N ARG A 198 -10.07 -31.39 24.58
CA ARG A 198 -9.00 -31.70 23.63
C ARG A 198 -8.66 -33.18 23.64
N GLU A 199 -8.18 -33.66 22.50
CA GLU A 199 -7.62 -35.00 22.43
C GLU A 199 -6.42 -35.11 23.40
N GLY A 200 -6.49 -36.06 24.35
CA GLY A 200 -5.49 -36.27 25.39
C GLY A 200 -5.71 -35.51 26.71
N GLU A 201 -6.70 -34.62 26.80
CA GLU A 201 -7.08 -34.00 28.08
C GLU A 201 -7.87 -34.98 28.95
N VAL A 202 -7.53 -35.03 30.24
CA VAL A 202 -8.22 -35.89 31.21
C VAL A 202 -9.52 -35.24 31.65
N LEU A 203 -10.61 -35.98 31.51
CA LEU A 203 -11.90 -35.63 32.08
C LEU A 203 -11.82 -35.55 33.61
N PRO A 204 -12.06 -34.39 34.24
CA PRO A 204 -12.07 -34.31 35.69
C PRO A 204 -13.22 -35.15 36.25
N SER A 205 -12.95 -35.89 37.34
CA SER A 205 -13.94 -36.73 38.02
C SER A 205 -14.90 -35.89 38.87
N ILE A 206 -15.61 -34.98 38.22
CA ILE A 206 -16.63 -34.13 38.81
C ILE A 206 -18.00 -34.71 38.44
N ARG A 207 -18.89 -34.79 39.43
CA ARG A 207 -20.27 -35.28 39.26
C ARG A 207 -20.95 -34.50 38.13
N GLY A 208 -21.35 -35.20 37.06
CA GLY A 208 -22.03 -34.63 35.89
C GLY A 208 -21.16 -34.47 34.64
N ILE A 209 -19.84 -34.34 34.83
CA ILE A 209 -18.84 -34.43 33.77
C ILE A 209 -18.48 -35.90 33.51
N SER A 210 -18.40 -36.71 34.57
CA SER A 210 -18.18 -38.17 34.49
C SER A 210 -19.25 -38.91 33.68
N ASN A 211 -20.48 -38.38 33.65
CA ASN A 211 -21.62 -38.95 32.92
C ASN A 211 -21.95 -38.15 31.64
N ALA A 212 -21.07 -37.24 31.23
CA ALA A 212 -21.32 -36.43 30.05
C ALA A 212 -21.35 -37.29 28.79
N THR A 213 -22.29 -37.00 27.90
CA THR A 213 -22.43 -37.72 26.63
C THR A 213 -21.65 -36.98 25.55
N LYS A 214 -20.82 -37.70 24.79
CA LYS A 214 -20.21 -37.14 23.58
C LYS A 214 -21.30 -36.92 22.54
N VAL A 215 -21.45 -35.67 22.08
CA VAL A 215 -22.50 -35.27 21.13
C VAL A 215 -21.96 -34.86 19.76
N GLY A 216 -20.63 -34.72 19.63
CA GLY A 216 -20.01 -34.45 18.35
C GLY A 216 -18.50 -34.28 18.43
N GLU A 217 -17.92 -33.99 17.28
CA GLU A 217 -16.51 -33.62 17.10
C GLU A 217 -16.45 -32.35 16.25
N THR A 218 -15.46 -31.51 16.53
CA THR A 218 -15.17 -30.34 15.71
C THR A 218 -13.67 -30.05 15.72
N THR A 219 -13.27 -29.06 14.94
CA THR A 219 -11.89 -28.58 14.88
C THR A 219 -11.90 -27.14 15.39
N ILE A 220 -11.03 -26.84 16.33
CA ILE A 220 -10.81 -25.46 16.79
C ILE A 220 -9.44 -24.98 16.34
N THR A 221 -9.36 -23.70 16.00
CA THR A 221 -8.10 -23.04 15.69
C THR A 221 -7.56 -22.40 16.97
N GLU A 222 -6.43 -22.90 17.47
CA GLU A 222 -5.78 -22.40 18.67
C GLU A 222 -4.37 -21.90 18.35
N LYS A 223 -3.84 -21.02 19.21
CA LYS A 223 -2.42 -20.65 19.17
C LYS A 223 -1.60 -21.81 19.71
N GLU A 224 -0.57 -22.21 18.97
CA GLU A 224 0.45 -23.18 19.40
C GLU A 224 1.27 -22.66 20.59
#